data_AF-A0AA35SL71-F1
#
_entry.id   AF-A0AA35SL71-F1
#
_cell.length_a   1.000
_cell.length_b   1.000
_cell.length_c   1.000
_cell.angle_alpha   90.00
_cell.angle_beta   90.00
_cell.angle_gamma   90.00
#
_symmetry.space_group_name_H-M   'P 1'
#
loop_
_entity.id
_entity.type
_entity.pdbx_description
1 polymer ?
#
loop_
_entity_poly.entity_id
_entity_poly.type
_entity_poly.pdbx_seq_one_letter_code
_entity_poly.pdbx_strand_id
1 'polypeptide(L)'
;MRPAATPTPEPTATPDPTFAPRPTNTPEPTNTPEPPNPIAGLQNEEWLNRNAATMASEIGKLPWAADVVTDVERQALQELLWLAWVDLDVAWALLRVPWFVDGPESHEVDGMQAARWTTTTSSELGKQLVQKSWFRDGITADEVKVMRNINWAARPEDDNFADQAIAAARKLLDMPFLESVESRDLLAVLSLQRLERDNTEYYLKIMSHPRIADGITDEETKIVALLAGTYSKRPESVDFLLRGVGVFIEERTIQLPHTGETLLAIVRIRNQTTPAMDYLENSVRAIETVMGAPFHTNYIALYFDDTTTYTIGGTYFGTHMAMSLLYDVEYGRLWDRTPFVIAHEVAHYFWHSGNAEYAWLSEGYAEILASIAENARTGASIGVTNNPCASAKTISELEVLEAEVKTNEFRCNYSLGEQLVLGLYHALGEDYFREGTRTLYQMTLTEDTPSGCEGAKLAICHLETAFVSTVPVEDASKVGDVIDRWYGSPP
;
A
#
# COMPACT_ATOMS: atom_id res chain seq x y z
N MET A 1 38.03 -75.75 50.92
CA MET A 1 37.44 -76.09 52.23
C MET A 1 36.29 -75.13 52.51
N ARG A 2 35.23 -75.65 53.15
CA ARG A 2 33.98 -74.96 53.54
C ARG A 2 34.17 -73.52 54.03
N PRO A 3 33.28 -72.60 53.64
CA PRO A 3 32.73 -71.58 54.53
C PRO A 3 31.30 -72.01 54.91
N ALA A 4 31.10 -72.52 56.12
CA ALA A 4 30.62 -71.77 57.29
C ALA A 4 29.12 -71.44 57.18
N ALA A 5 28.34 -72.14 58.00
CA ALA A 5 26.89 -72.15 58.01
C ALA A 5 26.28 -70.77 58.31
N THR A 6 25.31 -70.39 57.50
CA THR A 6 24.41 -69.26 57.73
C THR A 6 23.35 -69.67 58.78
N PRO A 7 23.07 -68.83 59.79
CA PRO A 7 22.02 -69.12 60.77
C PRO A 7 20.62 -69.04 60.15
N THR A 8 19.76 -69.96 60.58
CA THR A 8 18.34 -70.10 60.26
C THR A 8 17.55 -68.85 60.69
N PRO A 9 16.75 -68.22 59.81
CA PRO A 9 15.80 -67.18 60.21
C PRO A 9 14.57 -67.78 60.92
N GLU A 10 14.07 -67.05 61.92
CA GLU A 10 12.88 -67.36 62.70
C GLU A 10 11.60 -67.44 61.84
N PRO A 11 10.59 -68.21 62.29
CA PRO A 11 9.37 -68.43 61.53
C PRO A 11 8.51 -67.16 61.38
N THR A 12 8.02 -67.04 60.15
CA THR A 12 7.13 -66.02 59.59
C THR A 12 5.87 -65.79 60.43
N ALA A 13 5.63 -64.55 60.84
CA ALA A 13 4.34 -64.11 61.34
C ALA A 13 3.34 -64.06 60.17
N THR A 14 2.23 -64.77 60.32
CA THR A 14 1.07 -64.73 59.41
C THR A 14 0.54 -63.29 59.31
N PRO A 15 0.56 -62.64 58.14
CA PRO A 15 -0.06 -61.33 57.98
C PRO A 15 -1.59 -61.44 58.02
N ASP A 16 -2.20 -60.53 58.77
CA ASP A 16 -3.65 -60.35 58.87
C ASP A 16 -4.32 -60.18 57.49
N PRO A 17 -5.58 -60.60 57.34
CA PRO A 17 -6.33 -60.46 56.09
C PRO A 17 -6.45 -58.99 55.71
N THR A 18 -5.78 -58.61 54.62
CA THR A 18 -5.89 -57.29 54.00
C THR A 18 -7.35 -57.05 53.58
N PHE A 19 -7.96 -56.02 54.16
CA PHE A 19 -9.30 -55.55 53.79
C PHE A 19 -9.36 -55.25 52.29
N ALA A 20 -10.41 -55.77 51.63
CA ALA A 20 -10.73 -55.43 50.26
C ALA A 20 -10.88 -53.90 50.12
N PRO A 21 -10.24 -53.26 49.12
CA PRO A 21 -10.43 -51.84 48.89
C PRO A 21 -11.90 -51.56 48.59
N ARG A 22 -12.46 -50.62 49.36
CA ARG A 22 -13.81 -50.08 49.17
C ARG A 22 -13.92 -49.56 47.72
N PRO A 23 -14.99 -49.87 46.98
CA PRO A 23 -15.16 -49.36 45.62
C PRO A 23 -15.11 -47.84 45.65
N THR A 24 -14.10 -47.27 44.99
CA THR A 24 -14.00 -45.83 44.76
C THR A 24 -15.20 -45.42 43.92
N ASN A 25 -15.92 -44.38 44.37
CA ASN A 25 -17.02 -43.80 43.60
C ASN A 25 -16.50 -43.49 42.18
N THR A 26 -17.15 -44.04 41.16
CA THR A 26 -16.96 -43.63 39.77
C THR A 26 -17.16 -42.11 39.73
N PRO A 27 -16.17 -41.31 39.29
CA PRO A 27 -16.37 -39.87 39.17
C PRO A 27 -17.57 -39.63 38.26
N GLU A 28 -18.51 -38.80 38.71
CA GLU A 28 -19.59 -38.32 37.84
C GLU A 28 -18.96 -37.72 36.58
N PRO A 29 -19.51 -37.99 35.39
CA PRO A 29 -19.02 -37.38 34.16
C PRO A 29 -19.02 -35.87 34.36
N THR A 30 -17.82 -35.28 34.39
CA THR A 30 -17.67 -33.84 34.45
C THR A 30 -18.31 -33.30 33.18
N ASN A 31 -19.37 -32.50 33.32
CA ASN A 31 -20.04 -31.85 32.20
C ASN A 31 -18.96 -31.18 31.35
N THR A 32 -18.69 -31.73 30.17
CA THR A 32 -17.83 -31.07 29.21
C THR A 32 -18.58 -29.81 28.82
N PRO A 33 -18.05 -28.60 29.10
CA PRO A 33 -18.71 -27.37 28.73
C PRO A 33 -19.02 -27.42 27.23
N GLU A 34 -20.25 -27.06 26.88
CA GLU A 34 -20.66 -26.96 25.49
C GLU A 34 -19.70 -25.98 24.79
N PRO A 35 -19.18 -26.31 23.59
CA PRO A 35 -18.27 -25.41 22.90
C PRO A 35 -18.95 -24.05 22.73
N PRO A 36 -18.22 -22.94 22.96
CA PRO A 36 -18.79 -21.61 22.85
C PRO A 36 -19.35 -21.40 21.44
N ASN A 37 -20.55 -20.85 21.33
CA ASN A 37 -21.12 -20.45 20.05
C ASN A 37 -20.24 -19.34 19.43
N PRO A 38 -19.54 -19.59 18.31
CA PRO A 38 -18.51 -18.68 17.79
C PRO A 38 -19.09 -17.34 17.31
N ILE A 39 -20.38 -17.31 16.97
CA ILE A 39 -21.07 -16.10 16.50
C ILE A 39 -21.84 -15.36 17.60
N ALA A 40 -21.73 -15.82 18.86
CA ALA A 40 -22.46 -15.22 19.97
C ALA A 40 -22.09 -13.74 20.17
N GLY A 41 -23.10 -12.87 20.17
CA GLY A 41 -22.96 -11.43 20.39
C GLY A 41 -22.49 -10.65 19.16
N LEU A 42 -22.36 -11.30 17.99
CA LEU A 42 -22.10 -10.61 16.74
C LEU A 42 -23.37 -9.97 16.17
N GLN A 43 -23.21 -8.89 15.43
CA GLN A 43 -24.34 -8.27 14.73
C GLN A 43 -24.86 -9.22 13.65
N ASN A 44 -26.19 -9.27 13.50
CA ASN A 44 -26.94 -10.17 12.62
C ASN A 44 -26.94 -11.67 13.02
N GLU A 45 -26.42 -12.03 14.20
CA GLU A 45 -26.49 -13.41 14.72
C GLU A 45 -27.93 -13.95 14.75
N GLU A 46 -28.85 -13.21 15.37
CA GLU A 46 -30.26 -13.63 15.46
C GLU A 46 -30.93 -13.75 14.09
N TRP A 47 -30.52 -12.92 13.14
CA TRP A 47 -31.03 -13.01 11.77
C TRP A 47 -30.53 -14.29 11.10
N LEU A 48 -29.23 -14.60 11.22
CA LEU A 48 -28.62 -15.78 10.64
C LEU A 48 -29.23 -17.06 11.22
N ASN A 49 -29.35 -17.14 12.54
CA ASN A 49 -29.94 -18.30 13.23
C ASN A 49 -31.40 -18.57 12.81
N ARG A 50 -32.16 -17.52 12.47
CA ARG A 50 -33.55 -17.65 12.03
C ARG A 50 -33.70 -17.95 10.54
N ASN A 51 -32.89 -17.30 9.69
CA ASN A 51 -33.11 -17.28 8.24
C ASN A 51 -32.13 -18.17 7.47
N ALA A 52 -30.98 -18.51 8.07
CA ALA A 52 -29.92 -19.29 7.45
C ALA A 52 -29.27 -20.25 8.47
N ALA A 53 -30.09 -20.98 9.24
CA ALA A 53 -29.63 -21.90 10.29
C ALA A 53 -28.59 -22.92 9.80
N THR A 54 -28.67 -23.37 8.54
CA THR A 54 -27.66 -24.24 7.93
C THR A 54 -26.29 -23.55 7.88
N MET A 55 -26.21 -22.27 7.54
CA MET A 55 -24.96 -21.51 7.53
C MET A 55 -24.41 -21.34 8.94
N ALA A 56 -25.26 -20.98 9.90
CA ALA A 56 -24.85 -20.90 11.31
C ALA A 56 -24.26 -22.23 11.81
N SER A 57 -24.87 -23.36 11.42
CA SER A 57 -24.34 -24.69 11.73
C SER A 57 -23.02 -25.01 11.04
N GLU A 58 -22.79 -24.54 9.81
CA GLU A 58 -21.51 -24.75 9.12
C GLU A 58 -20.39 -23.88 9.71
N ILE A 59 -20.69 -22.65 10.14
CA ILE A 59 -19.74 -21.80 10.87
C ILE A 59 -19.24 -22.51 12.14
N GLY A 60 -20.15 -23.14 12.90
CA GLY A 60 -19.78 -23.90 14.10
C GLY A 60 -18.93 -25.16 13.83
N LYS A 61 -18.70 -25.54 12.57
CA LYS A 61 -17.84 -26.67 12.18
C LYS A 61 -16.46 -26.23 11.70
N LEU A 62 -16.21 -24.93 11.59
CA LEU A 62 -14.89 -24.44 11.17
C LEU A 62 -13.84 -24.84 12.21
N PRO A 63 -12.66 -25.32 11.79
CA PRO A 63 -11.62 -25.79 12.71
C PRO A 63 -11.22 -24.75 13.78
N TRP A 64 -11.11 -23.49 13.36
CA TRP A 64 -10.76 -22.35 14.21
C TRP A 64 -11.94 -21.78 15.00
N ALA A 65 -13.18 -22.19 14.71
CA ALA A 65 -14.34 -21.79 15.50
C ALA A 65 -14.53 -22.67 16.75
N ALA A 66 -13.76 -23.75 16.88
CA ALA A 66 -13.86 -24.72 17.96
C ALA A 66 -13.06 -24.34 19.23
N ASP A 67 -12.16 -23.36 19.14
CA ASP A 67 -11.34 -22.86 20.24
C ASP A 67 -11.64 -21.39 20.59
N VAL A 68 -10.65 -20.63 21.07
CA VAL A 68 -10.84 -19.24 21.45
C VAL A 68 -10.71 -18.37 20.20
N VAL A 69 -11.86 -17.95 19.67
CA VAL A 69 -11.96 -17.01 18.55
C VAL A 69 -11.16 -15.74 18.84
N THR A 70 -10.12 -15.52 18.03
CA THR A 70 -9.27 -14.34 18.03
C THR A 70 -10.01 -13.10 17.53
N ASP A 71 -9.42 -11.90 17.68
CA ASP A 71 -10.04 -10.67 17.17
C ASP A 71 -10.17 -10.67 15.64
N VAL A 72 -9.18 -11.24 14.93
CA VAL A 72 -9.21 -11.37 13.46
C VAL A 72 -10.35 -12.30 13.03
N GLU A 73 -10.44 -13.49 13.63
CA GLU A 73 -11.52 -14.45 13.34
C GLU A 73 -12.90 -13.88 13.70
N ARG A 74 -13.00 -13.15 14.82
CA ARG A 74 -14.23 -12.46 15.22
C ARG A 74 -14.66 -11.44 14.19
N GLN A 75 -13.73 -10.66 13.66
CA GLN A 75 -13.99 -9.69 12.60
C GLN A 75 -14.38 -10.39 11.29
N ALA A 76 -13.70 -11.49 10.94
CA ALA A 76 -14.04 -12.32 9.78
C ALA A 76 -15.48 -12.86 9.86
N LEU A 77 -15.87 -13.41 11.02
CA LEU A 77 -17.26 -13.82 11.28
C LEU A 77 -18.23 -12.65 11.17
N GLN A 78 -17.86 -11.47 11.71
CA GLN A 78 -18.70 -10.29 11.63
C GLN A 78 -18.95 -9.87 10.17
N GLU A 79 -17.92 -9.87 9.33
CA GLU A 79 -18.04 -9.55 7.90
C GLU A 79 -18.84 -10.62 7.13
N LEU A 80 -18.66 -11.91 7.46
CA LEU A 80 -19.47 -13.00 6.89
C LEU A 80 -20.96 -12.86 7.24
N LEU A 81 -21.30 -12.50 8.48
CA LEU A 81 -22.68 -12.31 8.91
C LEU A 81 -23.34 -11.13 8.21
N TRP A 82 -22.60 -10.05 7.97
CA TRP A 82 -23.08 -8.92 7.16
C TRP A 82 -23.29 -9.32 5.70
N LEU A 83 -22.33 -10.03 5.11
CA LEU A 83 -22.47 -10.58 3.77
C LEU A 83 -23.71 -11.47 3.68
N ALA A 84 -23.95 -12.36 4.63
CA ALA A 84 -25.11 -13.25 4.62
C ALA A 84 -26.44 -12.49 4.66
N TRP A 85 -26.47 -11.35 5.38
CA TRP A 85 -27.62 -10.46 5.44
C TRP A 85 -27.86 -9.71 4.12
N VAL A 86 -26.79 -9.32 3.41
CA VAL A 86 -26.86 -8.62 2.12
C VAL A 86 -27.12 -9.59 0.96
N ASP A 87 -26.32 -10.65 0.83
CA ASP A 87 -26.44 -11.70 -0.18
C ASP A 87 -25.94 -13.04 0.35
N LEU A 88 -26.88 -13.95 0.60
CA LEU A 88 -26.60 -15.26 1.17
C LEU A 88 -25.75 -16.16 0.25
N ASP A 89 -25.85 -16.00 -1.08
CA ASP A 89 -25.06 -16.83 -2.02
C ASP A 89 -23.59 -16.44 -1.97
N VAL A 90 -23.30 -15.14 -1.90
CA VAL A 90 -21.92 -14.62 -1.75
C VAL A 90 -21.32 -15.08 -0.43
N ALA A 91 -22.08 -14.98 0.66
CA ALA A 91 -21.63 -15.48 1.96
C ALA A 91 -21.34 -16.99 1.95
N TRP A 92 -22.16 -17.79 1.25
CA TRP A 92 -21.90 -19.23 1.10
C TRP A 92 -20.67 -19.54 0.27
N ALA A 93 -20.39 -18.74 -0.76
CA ALA A 93 -19.18 -18.86 -1.55
C ALA A 93 -17.95 -18.59 -0.68
N LEU A 94 -17.99 -17.52 0.12
CA LEU A 94 -16.90 -17.13 1.03
C LEU A 94 -16.67 -18.16 2.13
N LEU A 95 -17.73 -18.64 2.80
CA LEU A 95 -17.61 -19.67 3.86
C LEU A 95 -16.91 -20.96 3.41
N ARG A 96 -16.75 -21.18 2.09
CA ARG A 96 -16.16 -22.39 1.50
C ARG A 96 -14.81 -22.15 0.83
N VAL A 97 -14.28 -20.93 0.82
CA VAL A 97 -12.94 -20.70 0.27
C VAL A 97 -11.89 -21.30 1.23
N PRO A 98 -10.83 -21.95 0.71
CA PRO A 98 -9.81 -22.60 1.53
C PRO A 98 -9.25 -21.73 2.65
N TRP A 99 -8.88 -20.49 2.34
CA TRP A 99 -8.25 -19.56 3.29
C TRP A 99 -9.18 -19.07 4.41
N PHE A 100 -10.50 -19.08 4.19
CA PHE A 100 -11.44 -18.81 5.29
C PHE A 100 -11.62 -20.05 6.18
N VAL A 101 -11.48 -21.25 5.60
CA VAL A 101 -11.68 -22.53 6.30
C VAL A 101 -10.48 -22.89 7.17
N ASP A 102 -9.25 -22.60 6.74
CA ASP A 102 -8.04 -22.87 7.52
C ASP A 102 -7.73 -21.81 8.59
N GLY A 103 -8.26 -20.60 8.44
CA GLY A 103 -8.24 -19.55 9.45
C GLY A 103 -7.86 -18.21 8.85
N PRO A 104 -8.78 -17.23 8.79
CA PRO A 104 -8.55 -16.00 8.04
C PRO A 104 -7.46 -15.13 8.67
N GLU A 105 -6.59 -14.58 7.83
CA GLU A 105 -5.59 -13.58 8.22
C GLU A 105 -6.12 -12.14 8.13
N SER A 106 -5.42 -11.18 8.74
CA SER A 106 -5.86 -9.77 8.80
C SER A 106 -6.14 -9.16 7.42
N HIS A 107 -5.32 -9.44 6.42
CA HIS A 107 -5.48 -8.89 5.08
C HIS A 107 -6.61 -9.59 4.29
N GLU A 108 -6.92 -10.85 4.62
CA GLU A 108 -8.05 -11.57 4.04
C GLU A 108 -9.36 -11.04 4.60
N VAL A 109 -9.41 -10.69 5.89
CA VAL A 109 -10.55 -9.97 6.51
C VAL A 109 -10.79 -8.62 5.82
N ASP A 110 -9.74 -7.89 5.48
CA ASP A 110 -9.84 -6.68 4.65
C ASP A 110 -10.44 -6.98 3.26
N GLY A 111 -10.07 -8.12 2.66
CA GLY A 111 -10.67 -8.65 1.46
C GLY A 111 -12.16 -8.98 1.63
N MET A 112 -12.55 -9.60 2.75
CA MET A 112 -13.96 -9.86 3.09
C MET A 112 -14.76 -8.57 3.20
N GLN A 113 -14.19 -7.55 3.85
CA GLN A 113 -14.81 -6.25 3.99
C GLN A 113 -15.00 -5.57 2.62
N ALA A 114 -13.99 -5.63 1.75
CA ALA A 114 -14.10 -5.14 0.38
C ALA A 114 -15.17 -5.91 -0.41
N ALA A 115 -15.24 -7.24 -0.30
CA ALA A 115 -16.29 -8.06 -0.92
C ALA A 115 -17.70 -7.70 -0.40
N ARG A 116 -17.84 -7.40 0.90
CA ARG A 116 -19.10 -6.91 1.47
C ARG A 116 -19.52 -5.60 0.83
N TRP A 117 -18.61 -4.63 0.74
CA TRP A 117 -18.92 -3.34 0.11
C TRP A 117 -19.29 -3.51 -1.36
N THR A 118 -18.53 -4.30 -2.11
CA THR A 118 -18.85 -4.63 -3.51
C THR A 118 -20.23 -5.25 -3.66
N THR A 119 -20.56 -6.24 -2.81
CA THR A 119 -21.87 -6.91 -2.79
C THR A 119 -23.01 -5.96 -2.42
N THR A 120 -22.74 -4.99 -1.53
CA THR A 120 -23.73 -3.97 -1.12
C THR A 120 -24.01 -3.00 -2.25
N THR A 121 -22.98 -2.65 -3.04
CA THR A 121 -23.11 -1.83 -4.24
C THR A 121 -23.83 -2.56 -5.37
N SER A 122 -23.47 -3.83 -5.62
CA SER A 122 -24.17 -4.70 -6.56
C SER A 122 -23.95 -6.17 -6.18
N SER A 123 -25.05 -6.88 -5.91
CA SER A 123 -25.03 -8.32 -5.64
C SER A 123 -24.34 -9.08 -6.77
N GLU A 124 -24.63 -8.75 -8.02
CA GLU A 124 -24.04 -9.38 -9.19
C GLU A 124 -22.53 -9.15 -9.31
N LEU A 125 -22.06 -7.92 -9.02
CA LEU A 125 -20.63 -7.62 -8.98
C LEU A 125 -19.95 -8.39 -7.84
N GLY A 126 -20.58 -8.46 -6.66
CA GLY A 126 -20.10 -9.26 -5.53
C GLY A 126 -20.00 -10.76 -5.86
N LYS A 127 -21.02 -11.32 -6.53
CA LYS A 127 -21.02 -12.71 -7.02
C LYS A 127 -19.89 -12.96 -8.00
N GLN A 128 -19.65 -12.04 -8.93
CA GLN A 128 -18.58 -12.16 -9.91
C GLN A 128 -17.21 -12.11 -9.26
N LEU A 129 -17.02 -11.21 -8.29
CA LEU A 129 -15.77 -11.05 -7.54
C LEU A 129 -15.37 -12.34 -6.81
N VAL A 130 -16.29 -12.95 -6.05
CA VAL A 130 -15.96 -14.16 -5.28
C VAL A 130 -15.74 -15.40 -6.15
N GLN A 131 -15.96 -15.32 -7.46
CA GLN A 131 -15.62 -16.39 -8.40
C GLN A 131 -14.21 -16.27 -8.97
N LYS A 132 -13.50 -15.15 -8.77
CA LYS A 132 -12.14 -14.99 -9.25
C LYS A 132 -11.21 -16.01 -8.62
N SER A 133 -10.30 -16.57 -9.43
CA SER A 133 -9.30 -17.55 -9.00
C SER A 133 -8.48 -17.02 -7.84
N TRP A 134 -7.93 -15.81 -8.00
CA TRP A 134 -7.12 -15.13 -6.99
C TRP A 134 -7.90 -14.78 -5.70
N PHE A 135 -9.22 -14.59 -5.78
CA PHE A 135 -10.02 -14.46 -4.56
C PHE A 135 -10.11 -15.79 -3.79
N ARG A 136 -10.03 -16.92 -4.50
CA ARG A 136 -10.30 -18.26 -3.94
C ARG A 136 -9.04 -19.01 -3.51
N ASP A 137 -7.87 -18.67 -4.03
CA ASP A 137 -6.61 -19.34 -3.68
C ASP A 137 -5.85 -18.66 -2.52
N GLY A 138 -6.25 -17.44 -2.15
CA GLY A 138 -5.73 -16.69 -1.00
C GLY A 138 -5.63 -15.21 -1.40
N ILE A 139 -6.20 -14.31 -0.60
CA ILE A 139 -6.25 -12.89 -0.99
C ILE A 139 -4.93 -12.23 -0.62
N THR A 140 -4.29 -11.52 -1.55
CA THR A 140 -3.12 -10.68 -1.23
C THR A 140 -3.50 -9.24 -0.92
N ALA A 141 -2.60 -8.48 -0.29
CA ALA A 141 -2.83 -7.06 -0.02
C ALA A 141 -3.07 -6.21 -1.29
N ASP A 142 -2.47 -6.57 -2.42
CA ASP A 142 -2.69 -5.88 -3.70
C ASP A 142 -4.05 -6.23 -4.32
N GLU A 143 -4.51 -7.48 -4.17
CA GLU A 143 -5.86 -7.89 -4.56
C GLU A 143 -6.94 -7.17 -3.75
N VAL A 144 -6.75 -6.97 -2.44
CA VAL A 144 -7.65 -6.13 -1.63
C VAL A 144 -7.77 -4.72 -2.21
N LYS A 145 -6.65 -4.11 -2.63
CA LYS A 145 -6.67 -2.77 -3.23
C LYS A 145 -7.39 -2.78 -4.59
N VAL A 146 -7.18 -3.81 -5.43
CA VAL A 146 -7.94 -3.98 -6.68
C VAL A 146 -9.44 -4.05 -6.39
N MET A 147 -9.85 -4.86 -5.42
CA MET A 147 -11.25 -5.01 -5.01
C MET A 147 -11.86 -3.68 -4.55
N ARG A 148 -11.15 -2.94 -3.69
CA ARG A 148 -11.58 -1.61 -3.21
C ARG A 148 -11.72 -0.62 -4.38
N ASN A 149 -10.75 -0.60 -5.29
CA ASN A 149 -10.78 0.31 -6.44
C ASN A 149 -11.91 -0.03 -7.43
N ILE A 150 -12.18 -1.32 -7.69
CA ILE A 150 -13.33 -1.75 -8.52
C ILE A 150 -14.65 -1.34 -7.87
N ASN A 151 -14.78 -1.55 -6.55
CA ASN A 151 -15.97 -1.12 -5.81
C ASN A 151 -16.17 0.40 -5.88
N TRP A 152 -15.11 1.19 -5.74
CA TRP A 152 -15.20 2.64 -5.87
C TRP A 152 -15.59 3.06 -7.29
N ALA A 153 -15.00 2.45 -8.32
CA ALA A 153 -15.39 2.71 -9.71
C ALA A 153 -16.83 2.30 -10.05
N ALA A 154 -17.51 1.54 -9.17
CA ALA A 154 -18.92 1.18 -9.30
C ALA A 154 -19.87 2.16 -8.55
N ARG A 155 -19.33 3.19 -7.88
CA ARG A 155 -20.07 4.10 -6.99
C ARG A 155 -19.86 5.56 -7.41
N PRO A 156 -20.44 5.98 -8.54
CA PRO A 156 -20.24 7.34 -9.02
C PRO A 156 -20.82 8.37 -8.07
N GLU A 157 -20.22 9.56 -8.03
CA GLU A 157 -20.74 10.69 -7.24
C GLU A 157 -22.10 11.18 -7.77
N ASP A 158 -22.33 11.03 -9.09
CA ASP A 158 -23.61 11.34 -9.74
C ASP A 158 -24.42 10.05 -9.96
N ASP A 159 -25.49 9.89 -9.17
CA ASP A 159 -26.42 8.75 -9.22
C ASP A 159 -27.02 8.51 -10.62
N ASN A 160 -27.02 9.51 -11.52
CA ASN A 160 -27.48 9.33 -12.90
C ASN A 160 -26.64 8.34 -13.71
N PHE A 161 -25.42 8.03 -13.25
CA PHE A 161 -24.50 7.09 -13.88
C PHE A 161 -24.35 5.76 -13.16
N ALA A 162 -25.08 5.52 -12.06
CA ALA A 162 -24.88 4.36 -11.18
C ALA A 162 -24.94 3.03 -11.93
N ASP A 163 -25.97 2.82 -12.76
CA ASP A 163 -26.14 1.58 -13.53
C ASP A 163 -25.00 1.37 -14.55
N GLN A 164 -24.57 2.44 -15.23
CA GLN A 164 -23.47 2.36 -16.19
C GLN A 164 -22.13 2.12 -15.50
N ALA A 165 -21.90 2.74 -14.34
CA ALA A 165 -20.67 2.57 -13.57
C ALA A 165 -20.57 1.14 -13.01
N ILE A 166 -21.66 0.58 -12.47
CA ILE A 166 -21.74 -0.83 -12.05
C ILE A 166 -21.47 -1.75 -13.24
N ALA A 167 -22.11 -1.50 -14.40
CA ALA A 167 -21.87 -2.29 -15.61
C ALA A 167 -20.41 -2.22 -16.09
N ALA A 168 -19.79 -1.04 -16.02
CA ALA A 168 -18.39 -0.83 -16.36
C ALA A 168 -17.44 -1.54 -15.37
N ALA A 169 -17.72 -1.48 -14.07
CA ALA A 169 -16.94 -2.19 -13.05
C ALA A 169 -17.03 -3.72 -13.20
N ARG A 170 -18.21 -4.24 -13.53
CA ARG A 170 -18.39 -5.66 -13.87
C ARG A 170 -17.58 -6.04 -15.12
N LYS A 171 -17.63 -5.21 -16.17
CA LYS A 171 -16.81 -5.43 -17.37
C LYS A 171 -15.32 -5.40 -17.03
N LEU A 172 -14.87 -4.46 -16.20
CA LEU A 172 -13.48 -4.33 -15.75
C LEU A 172 -13.03 -5.61 -15.04
N LEU A 173 -13.83 -6.11 -14.11
CA LEU A 173 -13.53 -7.34 -13.38
C LEU A 173 -13.42 -8.57 -14.30
N ASP A 174 -14.14 -8.63 -15.41
CA ASP A 174 -14.05 -9.70 -16.42
C ASP A 174 -12.88 -9.54 -17.41
N MET A 175 -12.06 -8.49 -17.30
CA MET A 175 -10.97 -8.28 -18.26
C MET A 175 -9.83 -9.29 -18.07
N PRO A 176 -9.16 -9.71 -19.15
CA PRO A 176 -8.11 -10.73 -19.11
C PRO A 176 -6.97 -10.44 -18.13
N PHE A 177 -6.56 -9.17 -17.99
CA PHE A 177 -5.48 -8.79 -17.08
C PHE A 177 -5.82 -8.96 -15.59
N LEU A 178 -7.08 -9.26 -15.23
CA LEU A 178 -7.51 -9.56 -13.87
C LEU A 178 -7.80 -11.05 -13.64
N GLU A 179 -7.29 -11.93 -14.50
CA GLU A 179 -7.25 -13.38 -14.23
C GLU A 179 -6.18 -13.74 -13.19
N SER A 180 -5.18 -12.88 -13.03
CA SER A 180 -4.23 -12.79 -11.91
C SER A 180 -4.04 -11.32 -11.56
N VAL A 181 -3.54 -10.99 -10.37
CA VAL A 181 -3.25 -9.61 -9.98
C VAL A 181 -1.75 -9.41 -9.82
N GLU A 182 -1.17 -8.58 -10.66
CA GLU A 182 0.17 -8.03 -10.52
C GLU A 182 0.11 -6.52 -10.17
N SER A 183 1.22 -5.93 -9.71
CA SER A 183 1.20 -4.51 -9.31
C SER A 183 0.88 -3.56 -10.48
N ARG A 184 1.21 -3.92 -11.73
CA ARG A 184 0.81 -3.14 -12.92
C ARG A 184 -0.73 -3.11 -13.10
N ASP A 185 -1.40 -4.20 -12.76
CA ASP A 185 -2.85 -4.36 -12.87
C ASP A 185 -3.54 -3.49 -11.82
N LEU A 186 -3.00 -3.49 -10.60
CA LEU A 186 -3.43 -2.58 -9.54
C LEU A 186 -3.33 -1.11 -9.98
N LEU A 187 -2.22 -0.69 -10.60
CA LEU A 187 -2.06 0.70 -11.05
C LEU A 187 -3.00 1.05 -12.22
N ALA A 188 -3.31 0.10 -13.10
CA ALA A 188 -4.31 0.28 -14.14
C ALA A 188 -5.73 0.44 -13.56
N VAL A 189 -6.12 -0.42 -12.61
CA VAL A 189 -7.42 -0.33 -11.92
C VAL A 189 -7.51 0.98 -11.13
N LEU A 190 -6.45 1.39 -10.43
CA LEU A 190 -6.39 2.66 -9.71
C LEU A 190 -6.51 3.86 -10.65
N SER A 191 -5.88 3.82 -11.82
CA SER A 191 -6.04 4.85 -12.85
C SER A 191 -7.50 4.96 -13.31
N LEU A 192 -8.15 3.84 -13.60
CA LEU A 192 -9.57 3.83 -14.00
C LEU A 192 -10.50 4.32 -12.88
N GLN A 193 -10.24 3.92 -11.64
CA GLN A 193 -10.98 4.40 -10.47
C GLN A 193 -10.84 5.91 -10.28
N ARG A 194 -9.63 6.47 -10.46
CA ARG A 194 -9.42 7.92 -10.36
C ARG A 194 -10.09 8.68 -11.48
N LEU A 195 -10.10 8.15 -12.70
CA LEU A 195 -10.88 8.72 -13.80
C LEU A 195 -12.37 8.75 -13.46
N GLU A 196 -12.89 7.70 -12.83
CA GLU A 196 -14.28 7.63 -12.40
C GLU A 196 -14.58 8.75 -11.38
N ARG A 197 -13.80 8.81 -10.31
CA ARG A 197 -13.93 9.85 -9.27
C ARG A 197 -13.84 11.27 -9.84
N ASP A 198 -12.87 11.52 -10.72
CA ASP A 198 -12.62 12.87 -11.23
C ASP A 198 -13.60 13.26 -12.35
N ASN A 199 -14.09 12.28 -13.13
CA ASN A 199 -15.08 12.47 -14.19
C ASN A 199 -15.74 11.16 -14.65
N THR A 200 -16.87 10.79 -14.05
CA THR A 200 -17.60 9.56 -14.38
C THR A 200 -17.97 9.44 -15.87
N GLU A 201 -18.44 10.51 -16.52
CA GLU A 201 -18.79 10.46 -17.96
C GLU A 201 -17.58 10.08 -18.82
N TYR A 202 -16.41 10.64 -18.51
CA TYR A 202 -15.18 10.33 -19.20
C TYR A 202 -14.71 8.89 -18.92
N TYR A 203 -14.75 8.44 -17.67
CA TYR A 203 -14.50 7.03 -17.33
C TYR A 203 -15.38 6.09 -18.16
N LEU A 204 -16.69 6.35 -18.24
CA LEU A 204 -17.62 5.54 -19.03
C LEU A 204 -17.29 5.57 -20.54
N LYS A 205 -16.85 6.72 -21.06
CA LYS A 205 -16.35 6.85 -22.42
C LYS A 205 -15.10 5.98 -22.65
N ILE A 206 -14.15 5.96 -21.71
CA ILE A 206 -12.98 5.08 -21.77
C ILE A 206 -13.44 3.63 -21.74
N MET A 207 -14.29 3.24 -20.78
CA MET A 207 -14.83 1.88 -20.62
C MET A 207 -15.60 1.36 -21.85
N SER A 208 -16.08 2.27 -22.69
CA SER A 208 -16.77 2.01 -23.95
C SER A 208 -15.87 2.15 -25.20
N HIS A 209 -14.58 2.48 -25.03
CA HIS A 209 -13.67 2.71 -26.15
C HIS A 209 -13.41 1.41 -26.93
N PRO A 210 -13.44 1.42 -28.28
CA PRO A 210 -13.32 0.20 -29.09
C PRO A 210 -12.05 -0.61 -28.82
N ARG A 211 -10.94 0.04 -28.47
CA ARG A 211 -9.67 -0.66 -28.17
C ARG A 211 -9.76 -1.61 -26.98
N ILE A 212 -10.58 -1.28 -25.98
CA ILE A 212 -10.75 -2.08 -24.76
C ILE A 212 -12.08 -2.84 -24.77
N ALA A 213 -12.76 -2.91 -25.92
CA ALA A 213 -14.01 -3.64 -26.06
C ALA A 213 -13.81 -5.13 -25.80
N ASP A 214 -12.69 -5.68 -26.27
CA ASP A 214 -12.30 -7.09 -26.13
C ASP A 214 -11.57 -7.38 -24.80
N GLY A 215 -11.54 -6.40 -23.89
CA GLY A 215 -10.78 -6.45 -22.63
C GLY A 215 -9.43 -5.73 -22.72
N ILE A 216 -8.83 -5.49 -21.55
CA ILE A 216 -7.45 -4.99 -21.41
C ILE A 216 -6.54 -6.20 -21.20
N THR A 217 -5.46 -6.26 -21.95
CA THR A 217 -4.36 -7.23 -21.77
C THR A 217 -3.30 -6.68 -20.81
N ASP A 218 -2.47 -7.55 -20.25
CA ASP A 218 -1.31 -7.19 -19.40
C ASP A 218 -0.36 -6.18 -20.06
N GLU A 219 -0.21 -6.24 -21.38
CA GLU A 219 0.61 -5.27 -22.10
C GLU A 219 -0.03 -3.87 -22.11
N GLU A 220 -1.36 -3.83 -22.17
CA GLU A 220 -2.12 -2.59 -22.22
C GLU A 220 -2.29 -1.95 -20.83
N THR A 221 -2.11 -2.69 -19.73
CA THR A 221 -2.20 -2.13 -18.37
C THR A 221 -1.16 -1.05 -18.13
N LYS A 222 0.01 -1.16 -18.78
CA LYS A 222 1.09 -0.14 -18.77
C LYS A 222 0.60 1.21 -19.29
N ILE A 223 -0.26 1.20 -20.31
CA ILE A 223 -0.86 2.41 -20.89
C ILE A 223 -2.05 2.88 -20.06
N VAL A 224 -2.88 1.95 -19.59
CA VAL A 224 -4.07 2.27 -18.77
C VAL A 224 -3.68 2.94 -17.46
N ALA A 225 -2.57 2.52 -16.85
CA ALA A 225 -2.01 3.13 -15.64
C ALA A 225 -1.67 4.63 -15.82
N LEU A 226 -1.45 5.10 -17.06
CA LEU A 226 -1.11 6.50 -17.36
C LEU A 226 -2.33 7.42 -17.49
N LEU A 227 -3.52 6.84 -17.69
CA LEU A 227 -4.67 7.60 -18.20
C LEU A 227 -5.21 8.65 -17.22
N ALA A 228 -5.29 8.37 -15.92
CA ALA A 228 -5.78 9.34 -14.94
C ALA A 228 -4.91 10.61 -14.90
N GLY A 229 -3.60 10.43 -14.76
CA GLY A 229 -2.65 11.55 -14.76
C GLY A 229 -2.69 12.32 -16.07
N THR A 230 -2.68 11.61 -17.20
CA THR A 230 -2.78 12.20 -18.54
C THR A 230 -4.07 12.99 -18.71
N TYR A 231 -5.22 12.43 -18.31
CA TYR A 231 -6.52 13.09 -18.39
C TYR A 231 -6.55 14.39 -17.59
N SER A 232 -6.02 14.37 -16.36
CA SER A 232 -6.01 15.55 -15.49
C SER A 232 -5.23 16.75 -16.08
N LYS A 233 -4.28 16.51 -17.00
CA LYS A 233 -3.44 17.54 -17.61
C LYS A 233 -3.77 17.82 -19.07
N ARG A 234 -4.00 16.78 -19.88
CA ARG A 234 -4.30 16.83 -21.32
C ARG A 234 -5.26 15.72 -21.75
N PRO A 235 -6.57 15.92 -21.52
CA PRO A 235 -7.64 14.98 -21.90
C PRO A 235 -7.59 14.51 -23.36
N GLU A 236 -7.05 15.33 -24.27
CA GLU A 236 -6.95 15.02 -25.70
C GLU A 236 -5.92 13.92 -26.01
N SER A 237 -4.95 13.67 -25.13
CA SER A 237 -3.86 12.71 -25.36
C SER A 237 -4.23 11.28 -24.98
N VAL A 238 -5.29 11.09 -24.18
CA VAL A 238 -5.76 9.76 -23.76
C VAL A 238 -6.19 8.90 -24.94
N ASP A 239 -6.90 9.47 -25.91
CA ASP A 239 -7.33 8.74 -27.11
C ASP A 239 -6.12 8.32 -27.96
N PHE A 240 -5.07 9.15 -28.02
CA PHE A 240 -3.81 8.79 -28.66
C PHE A 240 -3.13 7.61 -27.96
N LEU A 241 -3.03 7.64 -26.63
CA LEU A 241 -2.47 6.55 -25.82
C LEU A 241 -3.23 5.24 -26.06
N LEU A 242 -4.56 5.27 -26.02
CA LEU A 242 -5.39 4.09 -26.24
C LEU A 242 -5.30 3.54 -27.66
N ARG A 243 -5.03 4.36 -28.68
CA ARG A 243 -4.79 3.83 -30.04
C ARG A 243 -3.47 3.05 -30.13
N GLY A 244 -2.48 3.37 -29.29
CA GLY A 244 -1.15 2.76 -29.27
C GLY A 244 -0.27 3.08 -30.49
N VAL A 245 -0.82 3.67 -31.55
CA VAL A 245 -0.06 4.04 -32.76
C VAL A 245 0.87 5.20 -32.44
N GLY A 246 2.18 4.95 -32.52
CA GLY A 246 3.20 5.97 -32.19
C GLY A 246 3.53 6.04 -30.69
N VAL A 247 3.06 5.06 -29.91
CA VAL A 247 3.49 4.86 -28.52
C VAL A 247 4.63 3.84 -28.52
N PHE A 248 5.73 4.19 -27.85
CA PHE A 248 6.93 3.37 -27.72
C PHE A 248 7.14 3.07 -26.24
N ILE A 249 7.28 1.79 -25.90
CA ILE A 249 7.53 1.34 -24.54
C ILE A 249 8.93 0.73 -24.50
N GLU A 250 9.79 1.26 -23.64
CA GLU A 250 11.10 0.70 -23.30
C GLU A 250 11.01 0.09 -21.91
N GLU A 251 11.51 -1.14 -21.73
CA GLU A 251 11.34 -1.89 -20.49
C GLU A 251 12.65 -2.47 -19.98
N ARG A 252 12.76 -2.54 -18.66
CA ARG A 252 13.90 -3.18 -17.99
C ARG A 252 13.46 -3.76 -16.66
N THR A 253 13.65 -5.07 -16.51
CA THR A 253 13.52 -5.73 -15.20
C THR A 253 14.83 -5.61 -14.43
N ILE A 254 14.74 -5.18 -13.18
CA ILE A 254 15.86 -5.07 -12.26
C ILE A 254 15.59 -5.85 -10.98
N GLN A 255 16.66 -6.31 -10.32
CA GLN A 255 16.58 -6.86 -8.98
C GLN A 255 16.93 -5.78 -7.95
N LEU A 256 16.02 -5.54 -7.04
CA LEU A 256 16.14 -4.61 -5.92
C LEU A 256 16.32 -5.38 -4.60
N PRO A 257 17.15 -4.88 -3.64
CA PRO A 257 17.37 -5.53 -2.36
C PRO A 257 16.13 -5.67 -1.47
N HIS A 258 15.17 -4.75 -1.53
CA HIS A 258 14.00 -4.77 -0.63
C HIS A 258 12.69 -5.09 -1.37
N THR A 259 12.44 -4.49 -2.52
CA THR A 259 11.23 -4.72 -3.34
C THR A 259 11.27 -6.05 -4.08
N GLY A 260 12.46 -6.54 -4.43
CA GLY A 260 12.61 -7.77 -5.21
C GLY A 260 12.70 -7.52 -6.72
N GLU A 261 12.12 -8.40 -7.52
CA GLU A 261 12.06 -8.21 -8.98
C GLU A 261 11.14 -7.02 -9.31
N THR A 262 11.66 -6.03 -10.02
CA THR A 262 10.96 -4.77 -10.33
C THR A 262 11.01 -4.46 -11.82
N LEU A 263 9.87 -4.16 -12.42
CA LEU A 263 9.73 -3.76 -13.82
C LEU A 263 9.77 -2.22 -13.93
N LEU A 264 10.76 -1.72 -14.68
CA LEU A 264 10.84 -0.33 -15.11
C LEU A 264 10.26 -0.20 -16.52
N ALA A 265 9.40 0.79 -16.74
CA ALA A 265 8.87 1.11 -18.07
C ALA A 265 8.99 2.60 -18.37
N ILE A 266 9.48 2.92 -19.57
CA ILE A 266 9.43 4.27 -20.13
C ILE A 266 8.49 4.27 -21.32
N VAL A 267 7.43 5.08 -21.25
CA VAL A 267 6.45 5.27 -22.32
C VAL A 267 6.73 6.60 -23.02
N ARG A 268 6.84 6.56 -24.35
CA ARG A 268 7.14 7.74 -25.19
C ARG A 268 6.14 7.86 -26.33
N ILE A 269 5.86 9.10 -26.73
CA ILE A 269 5.10 9.41 -27.95
C ILE A 269 5.99 9.75 -29.15
N ARG A 270 7.31 9.61 -29.00
CA ARG A 270 8.32 9.78 -30.05
C ARG A 270 9.28 8.60 -30.01
N ASN A 271 9.64 8.08 -31.18
CA ASN A 271 10.66 7.04 -31.28
C ASN A 271 12.04 7.67 -31.12
N GLN A 272 12.58 7.60 -29.91
CA GLN A 272 13.92 8.10 -29.62
C GLN A 272 14.58 7.23 -28.56
N THR A 273 15.87 7.01 -28.74
CA THR A 273 16.71 6.34 -27.75
C THR A 273 17.42 7.41 -26.95
N THR A 274 17.19 7.42 -25.64
CA THR A 274 17.83 8.35 -24.71
C THR A 274 18.39 7.55 -23.52
N PRO A 275 19.44 8.04 -22.84
CA PRO A 275 19.90 7.50 -21.56
C PRO A 275 18.88 7.50 -20.40
N ALA A 276 17.62 7.87 -20.63
CA ALA A 276 16.62 8.02 -19.56
C ALA A 276 16.37 6.72 -18.79
N MET A 277 16.43 5.55 -19.43
CA MET A 277 16.29 4.27 -18.72
C MET A 277 17.45 4.01 -17.75
N ASP A 278 18.67 4.40 -18.12
CA ASP A 278 19.82 4.28 -17.21
C ASP A 278 19.70 5.27 -16.06
N TYR A 279 19.18 6.46 -16.28
CA TYR A 279 18.88 7.41 -15.21
C TYR A 279 17.80 6.88 -14.27
N LEU A 280 16.70 6.34 -14.81
CA LEU A 280 15.63 5.74 -14.04
C LEU A 280 16.13 4.58 -13.17
N GLU A 281 16.86 3.63 -13.74
CA GLU A 281 17.43 2.51 -12.98
C GLU A 281 18.36 3.00 -11.86
N ASN A 282 19.27 3.93 -12.16
CA ASN A 282 20.19 4.48 -11.14
C ASN A 282 19.41 5.15 -10.00
N SER A 283 18.40 5.96 -10.31
CA SER A 283 17.57 6.64 -9.32
C SER A 283 16.82 5.65 -8.43
N VAL A 284 16.16 4.65 -9.03
CA VAL A 284 15.41 3.62 -8.30
C VAL A 284 16.32 2.85 -7.34
N ARG A 285 17.49 2.42 -7.80
CA ARG A 285 18.46 1.71 -6.97
C ARG A 285 19.02 2.57 -5.84
N ALA A 286 19.42 3.80 -6.14
CA ALA A 286 20.00 4.69 -5.15
C ALA A 286 18.98 5.05 -4.07
N ILE A 287 17.75 5.38 -4.46
CA ILE A 287 16.70 5.79 -3.53
C ILE A 287 16.27 4.63 -2.64
N GLU A 288 16.03 3.43 -3.18
CA GLU A 288 15.69 2.27 -2.34
C GLU A 288 16.83 1.93 -1.36
N THR A 289 18.08 2.07 -1.81
CA THR A 289 19.25 1.87 -0.94
C THR A 289 19.22 2.86 0.21
N VAL A 290 19.01 4.16 -0.04
CA VAL A 290 18.94 5.17 1.02
C VAL A 290 17.77 4.89 1.97
N MET A 291 16.59 4.60 1.43
CA MET A 291 15.37 4.35 2.19
C MET A 291 15.45 3.07 3.04
N GLY A 292 16.19 2.05 2.58
CA GLY A 292 16.30 0.77 3.27
C GLY A 292 14.95 0.06 3.46
N ALA A 293 14.02 0.32 2.55
CA ALA A 293 12.64 -0.15 2.58
C ALA A 293 12.15 -0.40 1.15
N PRO A 294 11.21 -1.33 0.93
CA PRO A 294 10.70 -1.60 -0.41
C PRO A 294 9.83 -0.44 -0.91
N PHE A 295 9.88 -0.18 -2.22
CA PHE A 295 8.81 0.51 -2.91
C PHE A 295 7.47 -0.20 -2.67
N HIS A 296 6.39 0.56 -2.59
CA HIS A 296 5.02 0.05 -2.41
C HIS A 296 4.45 -0.67 -3.66
N THR A 297 5.23 -0.74 -4.74
CA THR A 297 4.91 -1.40 -6.01
C THR A 297 6.21 -1.92 -6.62
N ASN A 298 6.12 -3.03 -7.37
CA ASN A 298 7.23 -3.54 -8.18
C ASN A 298 7.18 -3.07 -9.65
N TYR A 299 6.30 -2.12 -9.97
CA TYR A 299 6.19 -1.51 -11.30
C TYR A 299 6.36 0.01 -11.22
N ILE A 300 7.39 0.53 -11.89
CA ILE A 300 7.74 1.95 -11.93
C ILE A 300 7.68 2.43 -13.37
N ALA A 301 6.79 3.38 -13.63
CA ALA A 301 6.52 3.89 -14.97
C ALA A 301 6.89 5.37 -15.10
N LEU A 302 7.60 5.72 -16.16
CA LEU A 302 7.91 7.09 -16.57
C LEU A 302 7.29 7.37 -17.93
N TYR A 303 6.44 8.39 -18.01
CA TYR A 303 5.79 8.82 -19.23
C TYR A 303 6.37 10.15 -19.73
N PHE A 304 6.94 10.15 -20.93
CA PHE A 304 7.39 11.36 -21.58
C PHE A 304 6.31 11.90 -22.53
N ASP A 305 5.81 13.09 -22.23
CA ASP A 305 4.77 13.79 -23.01
C ASP A 305 4.89 15.30 -22.84
N ASP A 306 4.29 16.06 -23.75
CA ASP A 306 4.10 17.50 -23.62
C ASP A 306 3.01 17.84 -22.56
N THR A 307 2.58 16.91 -21.69
CA THR A 307 1.57 17.08 -20.61
C THR A 307 2.04 17.90 -19.42
N THR A 308 3.33 17.83 -19.10
CA THR A 308 3.92 18.68 -18.08
C THR A 308 4.29 20.02 -18.72
N THR A 309 3.79 21.13 -18.16
CA THR A 309 4.07 22.47 -18.67
C THR A 309 5.56 22.80 -18.60
N TYR A 310 6.03 23.77 -19.40
CA TYR A 310 7.41 24.30 -19.36
C TYR A 310 7.93 24.69 -17.95
N THR A 311 7.05 24.86 -16.97
CA THR A 311 7.36 25.33 -15.62
C THR A 311 7.56 24.21 -14.60
N ILE A 312 7.16 22.97 -14.91
CA ILE A 312 7.21 21.82 -14.01
C ILE A 312 8.07 20.75 -14.70
N GLY A 313 9.15 20.31 -14.04
CA GLY A 313 10.11 19.35 -14.62
C GLY A 313 9.54 17.96 -14.78
N GLY A 314 8.81 17.49 -13.77
CA GLY A 314 8.12 16.22 -13.73
C GLY A 314 6.93 16.27 -12.76
N THR A 315 6.15 15.21 -12.73
CA THR A 315 5.10 15.04 -11.72
C THR A 315 4.83 13.56 -11.47
N TYR A 316 4.74 13.19 -10.21
CA TYR A 316 4.27 11.89 -9.79
C TYR A 316 2.75 11.90 -9.62
N PHE A 317 2.07 11.06 -10.40
CA PHE A 317 0.62 10.94 -10.37
C PHE A 317 0.13 9.86 -9.40
N GLY A 318 0.98 9.14 -8.68
CA GLY A 318 0.56 8.01 -7.84
C GLY A 318 0.43 6.67 -8.59
N THR A 319 0.36 6.68 -9.92
CA THR A 319 0.41 5.47 -10.77
C THR A 319 1.63 5.43 -11.68
N HIS A 320 2.20 6.61 -11.96
CA HIS A 320 3.36 6.79 -12.83
C HIS A 320 3.95 8.18 -12.56
N MET A 321 5.17 8.38 -13.04
CA MET A 321 5.79 9.68 -13.18
C MET A 321 5.56 10.17 -14.61
N ALA A 322 5.39 11.47 -14.80
CA ALA A 322 5.38 12.08 -16.11
C ALA A 322 6.41 13.21 -16.20
N MET A 323 7.03 13.38 -17.36
CA MET A 323 8.05 14.39 -17.61
C MET A 323 7.90 15.00 -19.00
N SER A 324 8.38 16.24 -19.15
CA SER A 324 8.29 16.95 -20.42
C SER A 324 9.19 16.29 -21.47
N LEU A 325 8.76 16.26 -22.73
CA LEU A 325 9.60 15.85 -23.87
C LEU A 325 10.90 16.66 -23.99
N LEU A 326 10.99 17.84 -23.35
CA LEU A 326 12.21 18.66 -23.30
C LEU A 326 13.33 18.03 -22.48
N TYR A 327 13.01 17.07 -21.60
CA TYR A 327 13.99 16.28 -20.85
C TYR A 327 14.37 15.00 -21.60
N ASP A 328 13.51 14.51 -22.50
CA ASP A 328 13.76 13.30 -23.30
C ASP A 328 14.49 13.61 -24.61
N VAL A 329 15.53 14.46 -24.58
CA VAL A 329 16.31 14.82 -25.77
C VAL A 329 17.79 14.95 -25.43
N GLU A 330 18.62 14.13 -26.08
CA GLU A 330 20.08 14.23 -25.98
C GLU A 330 20.53 15.64 -26.43
N TYR A 331 21.23 16.37 -25.56
CA TYR A 331 21.68 17.76 -25.79
C TYR A 331 20.58 18.85 -25.82
N GLY A 332 19.39 18.58 -25.30
CA GLY A 332 18.39 19.61 -25.04
C GLY A 332 18.82 20.61 -23.97
N ARG A 333 18.19 21.80 -23.93
CA ARG A 333 18.49 22.86 -22.95
C ARG A 333 18.38 22.43 -21.49
N LEU A 334 17.59 21.39 -21.22
CA LEU A 334 17.33 20.85 -19.88
C LEU A 334 17.97 19.46 -19.66
N TRP A 335 18.73 18.96 -20.63
CA TRP A 335 19.31 17.62 -20.62
C TRP A 335 20.09 17.32 -19.33
N ASP A 336 20.94 18.26 -18.90
CA ASP A 336 21.78 18.11 -17.70
C ASP A 336 20.98 17.97 -16.40
N ARG A 337 19.70 18.36 -16.39
CA ARG A 337 18.79 18.20 -15.23
C ARG A 337 17.93 16.94 -15.30
N THR A 338 17.91 16.23 -16.43
CA THR A 338 17.07 15.03 -16.61
C THR A 338 17.29 13.97 -15.53
N PRO A 339 18.54 13.60 -15.19
CA PRO A 339 18.79 12.60 -14.14
C PRO A 339 18.23 13.03 -12.78
N PHE A 340 18.45 14.29 -12.43
CA PHE A 340 17.96 14.89 -11.19
C PHE A 340 16.43 14.88 -11.10
N VAL A 341 15.74 15.31 -12.15
CA VAL A 341 14.27 15.36 -12.16
C VAL A 341 13.68 13.95 -12.12
N ILE A 342 14.25 12.98 -12.85
CA ILE A 342 13.83 11.57 -12.74
C ILE A 342 13.99 11.09 -11.28
N ALA A 343 15.13 11.36 -10.65
CA ALA A 343 15.35 10.96 -9.26
C ALA A 343 14.37 11.63 -8.27
N HIS A 344 14.05 12.91 -8.49
CA HIS A 344 13.07 13.65 -7.70
C HIS A 344 11.70 12.99 -7.79
N GLU A 345 11.23 12.66 -9.00
CA GLU A 345 9.92 12.00 -9.14
C GLU A 345 9.91 10.57 -8.60
N VAL A 346 11.03 9.83 -8.67
CA VAL A 346 11.15 8.49 -8.07
C VAL A 346 11.01 8.57 -6.55
N ALA A 347 11.54 9.62 -5.92
CA ALA A 347 11.44 9.81 -4.47
C ALA A 347 9.99 9.91 -3.98
N HIS A 348 9.07 10.41 -4.82
CA HIS A 348 7.65 10.49 -4.48
C HIS A 348 6.96 9.13 -4.36
N TYR A 349 7.57 8.02 -4.78
CA TYR A 349 7.05 6.70 -4.44
C TYR A 349 7.13 6.39 -2.93
N PHE A 350 8.02 7.06 -2.20
CA PHE A 350 8.10 7.02 -0.73
C PHE A 350 7.43 8.24 -0.11
N TRP A 351 7.68 9.41 -0.68
CA TRP A 351 7.29 10.71 -0.13
C TRP A 351 6.32 11.44 -1.06
N HIS A 352 5.04 11.04 -1.08
CA HIS A 352 4.00 11.82 -1.77
C HIS A 352 3.00 12.42 -0.79
N SER A 353 2.17 13.33 -1.29
CA SER A 353 1.15 14.06 -0.51
C SER A 353 0.16 13.21 0.29
N GLY A 354 0.06 11.90 0.03
CA GLY A 354 -0.79 10.99 0.80
C GLY A 354 -0.12 10.40 2.04
N ASN A 355 1.22 10.39 2.10
CA ASN A 355 2.00 9.94 3.26
C ASN A 355 2.78 11.09 3.92
N ALA A 356 2.93 12.23 3.23
CA ALA A 356 3.50 13.47 3.73
C ALA A 356 2.58 14.64 3.34
N GLU A 357 1.54 14.86 4.15
CA GLU A 357 0.51 15.89 3.92
C GLU A 357 1.12 17.30 3.76
N TYR A 358 2.27 17.54 4.40
CA TYR A 358 3.05 18.76 4.25
C TYR A 358 3.93 18.73 3.01
N ALA A 359 3.63 19.62 2.05
CA ALA A 359 4.37 19.76 0.80
C ALA A 359 5.87 19.97 1.03
N TRP A 360 6.30 20.76 2.02
CA TRP A 360 7.72 20.98 2.29
C TRP A 360 8.47 19.69 2.65
N LEU A 361 7.82 18.74 3.31
CA LEU A 361 8.44 17.46 3.69
C LEU A 361 8.57 16.57 2.45
N SER A 362 7.48 16.44 1.68
CA SER A 362 7.43 15.68 0.44
C SER A 362 8.46 16.18 -0.59
N GLU A 363 8.41 17.47 -0.92
CA GLU A 363 9.31 18.08 -1.89
C GLU A 363 10.76 18.16 -1.38
N GLY A 364 10.95 18.46 -0.09
CA GLY A 364 12.28 18.53 0.52
C GLY A 364 13.02 17.19 0.51
N TYR A 365 12.33 16.09 0.83
CA TYR A 365 12.90 14.76 0.70
C TYR A 365 13.19 14.40 -0.75
N ALA A 366 12.29 14.75 -1.68
CA ALA A 366 12.50 14.47 -3.09
C ALA A 366 13.75 15.18 -3.65
N GLU A 367 14.02 16.42 -3.25
CA GLU A 367 15.24 17.17 -3.60
C GLU A 367 16.53 16.52 -3.08
N ILE A 368 16.53 16.08 -1.81
CA ILE A 368 17.71 15.43 -1.21
C ILE A 368 17.96 14.05 -1.76
N LEU A 369 16.91 13.25 -1.94
CA LEU A 369 17.02 11.93 -2.56
C LEU A 369 17.49 12.02 -4.01
N ALA A 370 17.06 13.05 -4.75
CA ALA A 370 17.60 13.35 -6.08
C ALA A 370 19.08 13.71 -6.05
N SER A 371 19.51 14.52 -5.07
CA SER A 371 20.93 14.86 -4.88
C SER A 371 21.78 13.65 -4.51
N ILE A 372 21.26 12.72 -3.69
CA ILE A 372 21.95 11.48 -3.32
C ILE A 372 22.05 10.54 -4.55
N ALA A 373 20.99 10.40 -5.33
CA ALA A 373 21.02 9.62 -6.57
C ALA A 373 22.06 10.18 -7.57
N GLU A 374 22.13 11.51 -7.70
CA GLU A 374 23.14 12.15 -8.53
C GLU A 374 24.57 11.98 -7.98
N ASN A 375 24.75 12.03 -6.66
CA ASN A 375 26.02 11.71 -6.02
C ASN A 375 26.44 10.26 -6.32
N ALA A 376 25.54 9.29 -6.20
CA ALA A 376 25.83 7.89 -6.50
C ALA A 376 26.23 7.69 -7.98
N ARG A 377 25.63 8.46 -8.89
CA ARG A 377 25.91 8.39 -10.34
C ARG A 377 27.21 9.10 -10.74
N THR A 378 27.54 10.23 -10.11
CA THR A 378 28.60 11.14 -10.60
C THR A 378 29.74 11.39 -9.62
N GLY A 379 29.55 11.07 -8.34
CA GLY A 379 30.43 11.50 -7.25
C GLY A 379 30.32 12.98 -6.90
N ALA A 380 29.38 13.74 -7.48
CA ALA A 380 29.17 15.15 -7.17
C ALA A 380 28.73 15.34 -5.71
N SER A 381 29.14 16.43 -5.07
CA SER A 381 28.75 16.72 -3.69
C SER A 381 27.23 16.92 -3.56
N ILE A 382 26.64 16.33 -2.52
CA ILE A 382 25.26 16.59 -2.12
C ILE A 382 25.18 18.01 -1.56
N GLY A 383 24.24 18.82 -2.05
CA GLY A 383 24.09 20.21 -1.66
C GLY A 383 22.80 20.82 -2.19
N VAL A 384 22.60 22.11 -1.90
CA VAL A 384 21.37 22.84 -2.22
C VAL A 384 21.23 23.06 -3.73
N THR A 385 20.09 22.68 -4.30
CA THR A 385 19.73 22.81 -5.71
C THR A 385 18.76 23.97 -5.96
N ASN A 386 17.99 24.36 -4.93
CA ASN A 386 16.97 25.40 -5.04
C ASN A 386 17.46 26.80 -4.61
N ASN A 387 16.87 27.81 -5.23
CA ASN A 387 17.07 29.19 -4.80
C ASN A 387 16.43 29.42 -3.42
N PRO A 388 16.99 30.30 -2.57
CA PRO A 388 16.35 30.66 -1.30
C PRO A 388 14.90 31.13 -1.48
N CYS A 389 14.03 30.76 -0.54
CA CYS A 389 12.66 31.23 -0.52
C CYS A 389 12.61 32.76 -0.30
N ALA A 390 11.85 33.46 -1.13
CA ALA A 390 11.68 34.92 -1.01
C ALA A 390 10.54 35.31 -0.06
N SER A 391 9.57 34.42 0.14
CA SER A 391 8.31 34.72 0.86
C SER A 391 8.31 34.29 2.33
N ALA A 392 9.22 33.41 2.74
CA ALA A 392 9.33 32.87 4.08
C ALA A 392 10.81 32.53 4.40
N LYS A 393 11.21 32.67 5.66
CA LYS A 393 12.53 32.27 6.16
C LYS A 393 12.52 30.91 6.83
N THR A 394 11.38 30.51 7.37
CA THR A 394 11.18 29.23 8.05
C THR A 394 9.96 28.52 7.50
N ILE A 395 9.88 27.21 7.74
CA ILE A 395 8.73 26.40 7.33
C ILE A 395 7.48 26.82 8.12
N SER A 396 7.58 27.16 9.40
CA SER A 396 6.44 27.65 10.17
C SER A 396 5.85 28.94 9.60
N GLU A 397 6.68 29.85 9.09
CA GLU A 397 6.22 31.05 8.36
C GLU A 397 5.53 30.66 7.03
N LEU A 398 6.04 29.65 6.33
CA LEU A 398 5.46 29.16 5.07
C LEU A 398 4.08 28.51 5.29
N GLU A 399 3.92 27.72 6.34
CA GLU A 399 2.64 27.05 6.67
C GLU A 399 1.51 28.07 6.91
N VAL A 400 1.82 29.21 7.52
CA VAL A 400 0.86 30.31 7.72
C VAL A 400 0.40 30.95 6.41
N LEU A 401 1.19 30.85 5.33
CA LEU A 401 0.82 31.45 4.04
C LEU A 401 -0.23 30.62 3.29
N GLU A 402 -0.47 29.36 3.66
CA GLU A 402 -1.41 28.45 2.99
C GLU A 402 -1.28 28.46 1.45
N ALA A 403 -0.03 28.47 0.96
CA ALA A 403 0.28 28.72 -0.43
C ALA A 403 -0.29 27.63 -1.37
N GLU A 404 -1.12 28.04 -2.34
CA GLU A 404 -1.64 27.13 -3.36
C GLU A 404 -0.52 26.64 -4.30
N VAL A 405 -0.61 25.38 -4.76
CA VAL A 405 0.38 24.67 -5.61
C VAL A 405 0.89 25.47 -6.82
N LYS A 406 0.10 26.39 -7.37
CA LYS A 406 0.43 27.16 -8.58
C LYS A 406 1.10 28.51 -8.28
N THR A 407 1.35 28.84 -7.03
CA THR A 407 1.90 30.13 -6.60
C THR A 407 3.43 30.09 -6.52
N ASN A 408 4.07 31.26 -6.49
CA ASN A 408 5.53 31.32 -6.30
C ASN A 408 5.91 30.92 -4.87
N GLU A 409 5.01 31.19 -3.92
CA GLU A 409 5.10 30.84 -2.51
C GLU A 409 5.18 29.32 -2.33
N PHE A 410 4.44 28.54 -3.14
CA PHE A 410 4.52 27.08 -3.08
C PHE A 410 5.93 26.55 -3.38
N ARG A 411 6.71 27.23 -4.22
CA ARG A 411 8.11 26.84 -4.51
C ARG A 411 9.00 26.87 -3.26
N CYS A 412 8.60 27.59 -2.22
CA CYS A 412 9.33 27.60 -0.97
C CYS A 412 9.30 26.25 -0.24
N ASN A 413 8.33 25.38 -0.53
CA ASN A 413 8.30 24.01 -0.01
C ASN A 413 9.57 23.24 -0.40
N TYR A 414 9.98 23.35 -1.67
CA TYR A 414 11.22 22.77 -2.18
C TYR A 414 12.43 23.34 -1.44
N SER A 415 12.59 24.67 -1.47
CA SER A 415 13.79 25.33 -0.92
C SER A 415 13.94 25.14 0.60
N LEU A 416 12.88 25.33 1.38
CA LEU A 416 12.97 25.23 2.84
C LEU A 416 12.99 23.78 3.31
N GLY A 417 12.21 22.90 2.66
CA GLY A 417 12.25 21.47 2.91
C GLY A 417 13.63 20.87 2.63
N GLU A 418 14.22 21.20 1.48
CA GLU A 418 15.56 20.77 1.10
C GLU A 418 16.59 21.19 2.15
N GLN A 419 16.55 22.45 2.61
CA GLN A 419 17.51 22.96 3.59
C GLN A 419 17.41 22.24 4.94
N LEU A 420 16.19 21.93 5.39
CA LEU A 420 15.98 21.17 6.62
C LEU A 420 16.54 19.76 6.48
N VAL A 421 16.13 19.03 5.43
CA VAL A 421 16.54 17.62 5.23
C VAL A 421 18.05 17.51 4.96
N LEU A 422 18.62 18.44 4.18
CA LEU A 422 20.08 18.54 3.99
C LEU A 422 20.81 18.86 5.29
N GLY A 423 20.22 19.72 6.13
CA GLY A 423 20.75 20.04 7.45
C GLY A 423 20.88 18.80 8.33
N LEU A 424 19.86 17.94 8.33
CA LEU A 424 19.90 16.66 9.03
C LEU A 424 20.98 15.75 8.46
N TYR A 425 21.04 15.61 7.13
CA TYR A 425 22.06 14.81 6.45
C TYR A 425 23.48 15.23 6.84
N HIS A 426 23.79 16.53 6.82
CA HIS A 426 25.11 17.04 7.16
C HIS A 426 25.43 17.00 8.66
N ALA A 427 24.44 17.25 9.53
CA ALA A 427 24.65 17.28 10.98
C ALA A 427 24.89 15.88 11.56
N LEU A 428 24.23 14.87 11.00
CA LEU A 428 24.21 13.51 11.53
C LEU A 428 25.11 12.55 10.76
N GLY A 429 25.35 12.81 9.48
CA GLY A 429 26.04 11.87 8.58
C GLY A 429 25.10 10.82 7.99
N GLU A 430 25.59 10.12 6.97
CA GLU A 430 24.78 9.24 6.11
C GLU A 430 24.09 8.10 6.88
N ASP A 431 24.81 7.40 7.76
CA ASP A 431 24.26 6.23 8.47
C ASP A 431 23.06 6.61 9.35
N TYR A 432 23.20 7.66 10.17
CA TYR A 432 22.13 8.15 11.03
C TYR A 432 21.01 8.80 10.23
N PHE A 433 21.33 9.47 9.12
CA PHE A 433 20.31 10.01 8.22
C PHE A 433 19.44 8.90 7.65
N ARG A 434 20.03 7.84 7.09
CA ARG A 434 19.31 6.70 6.54
C ARG A 434 18.42 6.03 7.59
N GLU A 435 18.93 5.85 8.81
CA GLU A 435 18.16 5.25 9.90
C GLU A 435 16.97 6.13 10.32
N GLY A 436 17.18 7.44 10.46
CA GLY A 436 16.12 8.40 10.78
C GLY A 436 15.06 8.47 9.68
N THR A 437 15.48 8.51 8.41
CA THR A 437 14.57 8.50 7.25
C THR A 437 13.75 7.21 7.18
N ARG A 438 14.37 6.05 7.41
CA ARG A 438 13.68 4.76 7.44
C ARG A 438 12.66 4.68 8.58
N THR A 439 13.05 5.15 9.76
CA THR A 439 12.17 5.22 10.93
C THR A 439 10.97 6.13 10.67
N LEU A 440 11.20 7.30 10.06
CA LEU A 440 10.14 8.21 9.66
C LEU A 440 9.20 7.58 8.62
N TYR A 441 9.74 6.90 7.62
CA TYR A 441 8.93 6.21 6.61
C TYR A 441 8.06 5.11 7.24
N GLN A 442 8.59 4.34 8.19
CA GLN A 442 7.81 3.32 8.90
C GLN A 442 6.62 3.90 9.67
N MET A 443 6.75 5.12 10.21
CA MET A 443 5.62 5.81 10.86
C MET A 443 4.47 6.12 9.88
N THR A 444 4.76 6.28 8.58
CA THR A 444 3.70 6.45 7.55
C THR A 444 2.88 5.20 7.31
N LEU A 445 3.37 4.03 7.74
CA LEU A 445 2.74 2.74 7.51
C LEU A 445 1.81 2.32 8.67
N THR A 446 1.78 3.07 9.77
CA THR A 446 0.91 2.80 10.92
C THR A 446 -0.36 3.63 10.86
N GLU A 447 -1.54 3.02 11.05
CA GLU A 447 -2.83 3.72 11.04
C GLU A 447 -2.90 4.85 12.09
N ASP A 448 -3.58 5.95 11.73
CA ASP A 448 -3.74 7.14 12.57
C ASP A 448 -4.35 6.79 13.94
N THR A 449 -3.67 7.17 15.02
CA THR A 449 -4.35 7.35 16.31
C THR A 449 -4.70 8.83 16.50
N PRO A 450 -5.74 9.17 17.27
CA PRO A 450 -6.22 10.56 17.38
C PRO A 450 -5.29 11.54 18.12
N SER A 451 -4.02 11.20 18.35
CA SER A 451 -3.06 12.03 19.08
C SER A 451 -2.06 12.66 18.11
N GLY A 452 -1.80 13.97 18.27
CA GLY A 452 -1.13 14.83 17.27
C GLY A 452 0.32 14.50 16.93
N CYS A 453 0.90 13.44 17.50
CA CYS A 453 2.23 12.92 17.16
C CYS A 453 2.26 11.37 17.13
N GLU A 454 1.10 10.71 16.98
CA GLU A 454 0.98 9.25 16.82
C GLU A 454 0.01 8.96 15.66
N GLY A 455 0.53 8.92 14.42
CA GLY A 455 -0.27 8.53 13.25
C GLY A 455 0.50 8.52 11.93
N ALA A 456 -0.16 8.10 10.85
CA ALA A 456 0.39 8.09 9.49
C ALA A 456 0.65 9.50 8.96
N LYS A 457 -0.07 10.50 9.49
CA LYS A 457 0.07 11.90 9.11
C LYS A 457 1.35 12.51 9.68
N LEU A 458 2.42 12.45 8.90
CA LEU A 458 3.69 13.04 9.30
C LEU A 458 3.56 14.53 9.55
N ALA A 459 4.20 14.99 10.62
CA ALA A 459 4.30 16.37 11.06
C ALA A 459 5.73 16.60 11.58
N ILE A 460 6.09 17.83 11.93
CA ILE A 460 7.45 18.13 12.40
C ILE A 460 7.85 17.29 13.62
N CYS A 461 6.93 16.97 14.54
CA CYS A 461 7.23 16.14 15.69
C CYS A 461 7.55 14.67 15.33
N HIS A 462 6.98 14.15 14.23
CA HIS A 462 7.32 12.81 13.75
C HIS A 462 8.74 12.77 13.20
N LEU A 463 9.13 13.79 12.44
CA LEU A 463 10.51 13.96 11.96
C LEU A 463 11.48 14.07 13.15
N GLU A 464 11.19 14.93 14.13
CA GLU A 464 12.02 15.03 15.33
C GLU A 464 12.15 13.69 16.06
N THR A 465 11.03 13.01 16.31
CA THR A 465 10.99 11.71 17.01
C THR A 465 11.80 10.65 16.27
N ALA A 466 11.63 10.55 14.95
CA ALA A 466 12.35 9.58 14.11
C ALA A 466 13.87 9.81 14.14
N PHE A 467 14.32 11.06 14.08
CA PHE A 467 15.76 11.35 14.07
C PHE A 467 16.39 11.33 15.47
N VAL A 468 15.69 11.80 16.50
CA VAL A 468 16.19 11.75 17.89
C VAL A 468 16.33 10.31 18.39
N SER A 469 15.39 9.43 18.03
CA SER A 469 15.41 8.02 18.46
C SER A 469 16.52 7.18 17.82
N THR A 470 17.15 7.68 16.75
CA THR A 470 18.12 6.93 15.95
C THR A 470 19.56 7.38 16.16
N VAL A 471 19.78 8.53 16.80
CA VAL A 471 21.11 9.09 17.09
C VAL A 471 21.54 8.82 18.54
N PRO A 472 22.86 8.85 18.83
CA PRO A 472 23.37 8.85 20.19
C PRO A 472 22.79 10.02 21.00
N VAL A 473 22.62 9.84 22.31
CA VAL A 473 22.01 10.85 23.21
C VAL A 473 22.75 12.18 23.14
N GLU A 474 24.08 12.15 23.00
CA GLU A 474 24.93 13.34 22.85
C GLU A 474 24.70 14.12 21.54
N ASP A 475 24.12 13.47 20.53
CA ASP A 475 23.85 14.04 19.20
C ASP A 475 22.39 14.45 19.01
N ALA A 476 21.50 14.11 19.94
CA ALA A 476 20.08 14.48 19.90
C ALA A 476 19.87 16.00 19.78
N SER A 477 20.73 16.81 20.41
CA SER A 477 20.63 18.28 20.30
C SER A 477 20.88 18.79 18.88
N LYS A 478 21.67 18.08 18.06
CA LYS A 478 21.93 18.47 16.66
C LYS A 478 20.67 18.40 15.82
N VAL A 479 19.77 17.44 16.10
CA VAL A 479 18.47 17.33 15.44
C VAL A 479 17.64 18.57 15.74
N GLY A 480 17.53 18.92 17.03
CA GLY A 480 16.84 20.13 17.49
C GLY A 480 17.41 21.40 16.86
N ASP A 481 18.73 21.57 16.85
CA ASP A 481 19.40 22.75 16.26
C ASP A 481 19.07 22.94 14.77
N VAL A 482 18.97 21.84 14.00
CA VAL A 482 18.61 21.88 12.58
C VAL A 482 17.13 22.22 12.40
N ILE A 483 16.25 21.58 13.17
CA ILE A 483 14.80 21.83 13.12
C ILE A 483 14.50 23.27 13.53
N ASP A 484 15.05 23.75 14.64
CA ASP A 484 14.86 25.13 15.12
C ASP A 484 15.31 26.17 14.08
N ARG A 485 16.39 25.87 13.34
CA ARG A 485 16.92 26.77 12.32
C ARG A 485 15.99 26.91 11.11
N TRP A 486 15.42 25.81 10.62
CA TRP A 486 14.73 25.79 9.33
C TRP A 486 13.21 25.69 9.46
N TYR A 487 12.72 25.01 10.48
CA TYR A 487 11.31 25.00 10.81
C TYR A 487 10.90 26.26 11.59
N GLY A 488 11.76 26.73 12.49
CA GLY A 488 11.46 27.85 13.40
C GLY A 488 10.63 27.41 14.60
N SER A 489 10.55 28.24 15.65
CA SER A 489 9.61 27.96 16.75
C SER A 489 8.17 28.03 16.20
N PRO A 490 7.29 27.06 16.53
CA PRO A 490 5.88 27.16 16.18
C PRO A 490 5.30 28.44 16.82
N PRO A 491 4.42 29.19 16.10
CA PRO A 491 3.83 30.42 16.61
C PRO A 491 2.96 30.25 17.85
#